data_AF-A0A4R2NRK5-F1
#
_entry.id   AF-A0A4R2NRK5-F1
#
_cell.length_a   1.000
_cell.length_b   1.000
_cell.length_c   1.000
_cell.angle_alpha   90.00
_cell.angle_beta   90.00
_cell.angle_gamma   90.00
#
_symmetry.space_group_name_H-M   'P 1'
#
loop_
_entity.id
_entity.type
_entity.pdbx_description
1 polymer ?
#
loop_
_entity_poly.entity_id
_entity_poly.type
_entity_poly.pdbx_seq_one_letter_code
_entity_poly.pdbx_strand_id
1 'polypeptide(L)' 'MNLFNALSNWKSGRYEKHLSRLKDADRCPDCSGRGYLTEYSYEFPSALECKGCDGSGSYTAWAENNDVE' A
#
# COMPACT_ATOMS: atom_id res chain seq x y z
N MET A 1 -8.68 17.76 26.17
CA MET A 1 -7.86 17.34 25.02
C MET A 1 -7.44 15.90 25.26
N ASN A 2 -8.15 14.97 24.62
CA ASN A 2 -8.12 13.55 24.96
C ASN A 2 -6.88 12.88 24.35
N LEU A 3 -6.10 12.15 25.15
CA LEU A 3 -4.86 11.49 24.71
C LEU A 3 -5.10 10.54 23.51
N PHE A 4 -6.28 9.90 23.49
CA PHE A 4 -6.74 9.02 22.41
C PHE A 4 -6.86 9.74 21.05
N ASN A 5 -7.23 11.03 21.04
CA ASN A 5 -7.31 11.82 19.80
C ASN A 5 -5.91 12.14 19.24
N ALA A 6 -4.93 12.41 20.11
CA ALA A 6 -3.55 12.69 19.67
C ALA A 6 -2.90 11.46 19.02
N LEU A 7 -3.15 10.26 19.58
CA LEU A 7 -2.66 8.98 19.04
C LEU A 7 -3.30 8.64 17.69
N SER A 8 -4.61 8.83 17.56
CA SER A 8 -5.34 8.62 16.29
C SER A 8 -4.81 9.55 15.20
N ASN A 9 -4.66 10.85 15.51
CA ASN A 9 -4.18 11.85 14.56
C ASN A 9 -2.75 11.57 14.08
N TRP A 10 -1.88 11.06 14.97
CA TRP A 10 -0.52 10.66 14.59
C TRP A 10 -0.50 9.46 13.63
N LYS A 11 -1.37 8.46 13.86
CA LYS A 11 -1.50 7.29 12.97
C LYS A 11 -1.98 7.71 11.57
N SER A 12 -3.03 8.53 11.48
CA SER A 12 -3.55 9.01 10.20
C SER A 12 -2.52 9.87 9.46
N GLY A 13 -1.87 10.83 10.14
CA GLY A 13 -0.86 11.68 9.50
C GLY A 13 0.39 10.92 9.01
N ARG A 14 0.75 9.80 9.66
CA ARG A 14 1.82 8.92 9.16
C ARG A 14 1.39 8.16 7.90
N TYR A 15 0.15 7.68 7.87
CA TYR A 15 -0.40 6.96 6.72
C TYR A 15 -0.53 7.87 5.50
N GLU A 16 -1.08 9.07 5.66
CA GLU A 16 -1.18 10.07 4.59
C GLU A 16 0.19 10.43 4.02
N LYS A 17 1.19 10.70 4.87
CA LYS A 17 2.57 10.97 4.42
C LYS A 17 3.17 9.80 3.64
N HIS A 18 2.87 8.57 4.05
CA HIS A 18 3.34 7.38 3.35
C HIS A 18 2.72 7.27 1.96
N LEU A 19 1.40 7.46 1.86
CA LEU A 19 0.66 7.48 0.60
C LEU A 19 1.14 8.61 -0.31
N SER A 20 1.30 9.84 0.18
CA SER A 20 1.78 10.97 -0.63
C SER A 20 3.15 10.67 -1.26
N ARG A 21 4.10 10.14 -0.47
CA ARG A 21 5.44 9.79 -0.98
C ARG A 21 5.39 8.70 -2.07
N LEU A 22 4.48 7.75 -1.94
CA LEU A 22 4.31 6.67 -2.90
C LEU A 22 3.58 7.12 -4.15
N LYS A 23 2.59 8.00 -4.00
CA LYS A 23 1.93 8.71 -5.10
C LYS A 23 2.94 9.51 -5.92
N ASP A 24 3.79 10.30 -5.26
CA ASP A 24 4.84 11.09 -5.94
C ASP A 24 5.84 10.20 -6.70
N ALA A 25 6.06 8.98 -6.23
CA ALA A 25 6.96 8.01 -6.86
C ALA A 25 6.24 7.01 -7.78
N ASP A 26 4.94 7.18 -8.03
CA ASP A 26 4.05 6.27 -8.74
C ASP A 26 4.22 4.78 -8.36
N ARG A 27 4.25 4.50 -7.05
CA ARG A 27 4.41 3.14 -6.53
C ARG A 27 3.20 2.70 -5.72
N CYS A 28 2.72 1.50 -5.99
CA CYS A 28 1.66 0.84 -5.23
C CYS A 28 2.08 0.73 -3.74
N PRO A 29 1.23 1.15 -2.78
CA PRO A 29 1.51 1.04 -1.36
C PRO A 29 1.55 -0.40 -0.85
N ASP A 30 0.74 -1.29 -1.43
CA ASP A 30 0.63 -2.67 -0.94
C ASP A 30 1.87 -3.52 -1.26
N CYS A 31 2.38 -3.41 -2.49
CA CYS A 31 3.60 -4.12 -2.90
C CYS A 31 4.87 -3.24 -2.89
N SER A 32 4.74 -1.96 -2.53
CA SER A 32 5.82 -0.95 -2.58
C SER A 32 6.44 -0.76 -3.98
N GLY A 33 5.65 -0.96 -5.04
CA GLY A 33 6.13 -0.85 -6.42
C GLY A 33 6.58 -2.15 -7.08
N ARG A 34 6.41 -3.32 -6.44
CA ARG A 34 6.91 -4.60 -6.95
C ARG A 34 5.98 -5.31 -7.92
N GLY A 35 4.67 -5.05 -7.87
CA GLY A 35 3.65 -5.79 -8.60
C GLY A 35 3.29 -7.16 -7.99
N TYR A 36 4.11 -7.69 -7.07
CA TYR A 36 3.85 -8.94 -6.37
C TYR A 36 4.21 -8.83 -4.88
N LEU A 37 3.55 -9.65 -4.08
CA LEU A 37 3.85 -9.92 -2.69
C LEU A 37 4.67 -11.21 -2.64
N THR A 38 5.87 -11.12 -2.07
CA THR A 38 6.68 -12.30 -1.78
C THR A 38 6.18 -12.92 -0.48
N GLU A 39 5.45 -14.01 -0.57
CA GLU A 39 5.14 -14.81 0.59
C GLU A 39 6.34 -15.72 0.88
N TYR A 40 7.01 -15.50 2.01
CA TYR A 40 8.08 -16.38 2.47
C TYR A 40 7.47 -17.65 3.04
N SER A 41 7.02 -18.54 2.16
CA SER A 41 6.71 -19.92 2.53
C SER A 41 7.99 -20.77 2.39
N TYR A 42 8.27 -21.59 3.41
CA TYR A 42 9.42 -22.50 3.43
C TYR A 42 9.36 -23.56 2.31
N GLU A 43 8.16 -23.89 1.85
CA GLU A 43 7.93 -25.04 0.98
C GLU A 43 7.91 -24.65 -0.51
N PHE A 44 7.36 -23.48 -0.85
CA PHE A 44 7.36 -22.94 -2.21
C PHE A 44 7.30 -21.40 -2.19
N PRO A 45 8.36 -20.68 -2.61
CA PRO A 45 8.25 -19.23 -2.78
C PRO A 45 7.34 -18.94 -3.98
N SER A 46 6.08 -18.61 -3.70
CA SER A 46 5.15 -18.11 -4.71
C SER A 46 5.19 -16.59 -4.71
N ALA A 47 5.45 -16.00 -5.87
CA ALA A 47 5.15 -14.59 -6.09
C ALA A 47 3.63 -14.47 -6.24
N LEU A 48 2.96 -13.98 -5.20
CA LEU A 48 1.53 -13.68 -5.27
C LEU A 48 1.37 -12.33 -5.94
N GLU A 49 0.61 -12.28 -7.02
CA GLU A 49 0.30 -11.02 -7.69
C GLU A 49 -0.38 -10.04 -6.73
N CYS A 50 0.09 -8.79 -6.70
CA CYS A 50 -0.46 -7.78 -5.81
C CYS A 50 -1.86 -7.40 -6.30
N LYS A 51 -2.88 -7.80 -5.55
CA LYS A 51 -4.29 -7.48 -5.82
C LYS A 51 -4.61 -5.99 -5.73
N GLY A 52 -3.83 -5.24 -4.95
CA GLY A 52 -4.01 -3.80 -4.84
C GLY A 52 -3.79 -3.09 -6.18
N CYS A 53 -2.79 -3.50 -6.97
CA CYS A 53 -2.44 -2.85 -8.23
C CYS A 53 -2.50 -3.79 -9.45
N ASP A 54 -3.14 -4.95 -9.30
CA ASP A 54 -3.18 -6.05 -10.28
C ASP A 54 -1.87 -6.27 -11.03
N GLY A 55 -0.79 -6.53 -10.29
CA GLY A 55 0.49 -6.85 -10.90
C GLY A 55 1.29 -5.66 -11.43
N SER A 56 0.68 -4.48 -11.61
CA SER A 56 1.36 -3.33 -12.24
C SER A 56 2.45 -2.70 -11.39
N GLY A 57 2.28 -2.69 -10.06
CA GLY A 57 3.14 -2.00 -9.12
C GLY A 57 2.98 -0.47 -9.10
N SER A 58 2.09 0.12 -9.90
CA SER A 58 1.89 1.58 -9.94
C SER A 58 0.93 2.08 -8.87
N TYR A 59 1.07 3.36 -8.49
CA TYR A 59 0.11 3.99 -7.58
C TYR A 59 -1.22 4.24 -8.29
N THR A 60 -1.18 4.59 -9.57
CA THR A 60 -2.38 4.87 -10.39
C THR A 60 -3.29 3.65 -10.49
N ALA A 61 -2.76 2.48 -10.87
CA ALA A 61 -3.55 1.25 -10.91
C ALA A 61 -4.06 0.85 -9.52
N TRP A 62 -3.27 1.13 -8.47
CA TRP A 62 -3.73 0.93 -7.11
C TRP A 62 -4.91 1.82 -6.75
N ALA A 63 -4.85 3.11 -7.10
CA ALA A 63 -5.95 4.05 -6.85
C ALA A 63 -7.20 3.62 -7.62
N GLU A 64 -7.08 3.32 -8.92
CA GLU A 64 -8.18 2.85 -9.75
C GLU A 64 -8.89 1.62 -9.18
N ASN A 65 -8.14 0.66 -8.64
CA ASN A 65 -8.72 -0.54 -8.02
C ASN A 65 -9.36 -0.30 -6.64
N ASN A 66 -8.95 0.75 -5.92
CA ASN A 66 -9.48 1.08 -4.60
C ASN A 66 -10.60 2.14 -4.66
N ASP A 67 -10.77 2.85 -5.79
CA ASP A 67 -11.83 3.84 -6.04
C ASP A 67 -13.13 3.22 -6.60
N VAL A 68 -13.16 1.90 -6.86
CA VAL A 68 -14.38 1.18 -7.26
C VAL A 68 -15.14 0.73 -6.01
N GLU A 69 -16.09 1.55 -5.56
CA GLU A 69 -17.18 1.17 -4.63
C GLU A 69 -18.27 0.32 -5.30
#